data_AF-A0A950K8A0-F1
#
_entry.id   AF-A0A950K8A0-F1
#
_cell.length_a   1.000
_cell.length_b   1.000
_cell.length_c   1.000
_cell.angle_alpha   90.00
_cell.angle_beta   90.00
_cell.angle_gamma   90.00
#
_symmetry.space_group_name_H-M   'P 1'
#
loop_
_entity.id
_entity.type
_entity.pdbx_description
1 polymer ?
#
loop_
_entity_poly.entity_id
_entity_poly.type
_entity_poly.pdbx_seq_one_letter_code
_entity_poly.pdbx_strand_id
1 'polypeptide(L)'
;MSRALAIVLLTAGCTTPQPGLAPPLTLSWQKNMLAISGDFPGRRIDVLYLEAYCRSGARDVPWNKTVIPHRAKKLSDDGRTVTLRDVVEGNVVVHHRITAGDGEVLFEVEARNEGPDYVDAQWVQPCVRVGAFTGGNQQTYVEQSFVFIGGRRTFLPQARRTEEAVYKGGQLYIPDGIRREDCNPRPHSPDVPSNDLIGCVSADGRWLFATAWQPTQELFQGVITCLHNDFRLGGLKPGETKRARGKIYIMENDVDRLLDRYRRDFPG
;
A
#
# COMPACT_ATOMS: atom_id res chain seq x y z
N MET A 1 39.36 43.88 50.98
CA MET A 1 38.28 44.03 49.98
C MET A 1 38.54 43.03 48.86
N SER A 2 37.92 41.85 48.91
CA SER A 2 38.18 40.77 47.94
C SER A 2 36.93 40.54 47.10
N ARG A 3 37.02 40.75 45.79
CA ARG A 3 35.93 40.51 44.83
C ARG A 3 35.95 39.04 44.41
N ALA A 4 34.90 38.30 44.72
CA ALA A 4 34.68 36.96 44.19
C ALA A 4 34.10 37.06 42.77
N LEU A 5 34.77 36.44 41.81
CA LEU A 5 34.38 36.35 40.41
C LEU A 5 33.47 35.11 40.25
N ALA A 6 32.18 35.32 39.97
CA ALA A 6 31.26 34.24 39.66
C ALA A 6 31.40 33.86 38.18
N ILE A 7 31.95 32.68 37.91
CA ILE A 7 32.00 32.08 36.58
C ILE A 7 30.67 31.39 36.32
N VAL A 8 29.87 31.94 35.41
CA VAL A 8 28.67 31.30 34.88
C VAL A 8 29.12 30.37 33.74
N LEU A 9 29.09 29.05 33.99
CA LEU A 9 29.24 28.07 32.91
C LEU A 9 27.95 28.02 32.10
N LEU A 10 28.01 28.52 30.87
CA LEU A 10 27.00 28.27 29.84
C LEU A 10 27.19 26.84 29.33
N THR A 11 26.40 25.90 29.84
CA THR A 11 26.27 24.58 29.23
C THR A 11 25.51 24.75 27.92
N ALA A 12 26.21 24.68 26.79
CA ALA A 12 25.61 24.52 25.48
C ALA A 12 24.84 23.19 25.47
N GLY A 13 23.52 23.27 25.57
CA GLY A 13 22.65 22.11 25.39
C GLY A 13 22.85 21.58 23.98
N CYS A 14 23.42 20.38 23.86
CA CYS A 14 23.27 19.58 22.64
C CYS A 14 21.79 19.24 22.53
N THR A 15 21.05 20.03 21.75
CA THR A 15 19.76 19.62 21.22
C THR A 15 20.01 18.44 20.30
N THR A 16 19.74 17.24 20.80
CA THR A 16 19.51 16.08 19.93
C THR A 16 18.47 16.48 18.89
N PRO A 17 18.69 16.25 17.58
CA PRO A 17 17.67 16.49 16.57
C PRO A 17 16.40 15.75 17.01
N GLN A 18 15.27 16.45 17.14
CA GLN A 18 13.99 15.76 17.18
C GLN A 18 13.89 14.94 15.89
N PRO A 19 13.46 13.66 15.96
CA PRO A 19 13.17 12.90 14.76
C PRO A 19 12.27 13.73 13.85
N GLY A 20 12.65 13.88 12.58
CA GLY A 20 11.92 14.69 11.60
C GLY A 20 10.44 14.31 11.65
N LEU A 21 9.60 15.27 11.99
CA LEU A 21 8.15 15.11 11.96
C LEU A 21 7.77 14.76 10.53
N ALA A 22 7.19 13.57 10.36
CA ALA A 22 6.71 13.15 9.05
C ALA A 22 5.59 14.11 8.59
N PRO A 23 5.44 14.37 7.29
CA PRO A 23 4.62 15.46 6.80
C PRO A 23 3.16 15.20 7.18
N PRO A 24 2.42 16.23 7.62
CA PRO A 24 0.98 16.08 7.80
C PRO A 24 0.37 15.80 6.43
N LEU A 25 -0.30 14.65 6.31
CA LEU A 25 -0.91 14.26 5.05
C LEU A 25 -2.34 14.79 4.96
N THR A 26 -2.77 15.07 3.74
CA THR A 26 -4.17 15.37 3.42
C THR A 26 -4.69 14.42 2.35
N LEU A 27 -5.99 14.16 2.41
CA LEU A 27 -6.70 13.27 1.51
C LEU A 27 -7.71 14.06 0.67
N SER A 28 -7.96 13.56 -0.53
CA SER A 28 -9.21 13.83 -1.23
C SER A 28 -9.56 12.65 -2.10
N TRP A 29 -10.84 12.48 -2.40
CA TRP A 29 -11.28 11.39 -3.28
C TRP A 29 -12.25 11.87 -4.35
N GLN A 30 -12.02 11.43 -5.59
CA GLN A 30 -12.90 11.68 -6.72
C GLN A 30 -12.79 10.55 -7.76
N LYS A 31 -13.94 10.00 -8.18
CA LYS A 31 -14.03 9.00 -9.27
C LYS A 31 -13.02 7.84 -9.11
N ASN A 32 -13.04 7.17 -7.95
CA ASN A 32 -12.15 6.05 -7.58
C ASN A 32 -10.67 6.41 -7.38
N MET A 33 -10.28 7.67 -7.61
CA MET A 33 -8.95 8.16 -7.32
C MET A 33 -8.90 8.75 -5.91
N LEU A 34 -8.12 8.13 -5.04
CA LEU A 34 -7.68 8.71 -3.78
C LEU A 34 -6.39 9.50 -4.04
N ALA A 35 -6.37 10.74 -3.59
CA ALA A 35 -5.19 11.58 -3.58
C ALA A 35 -4.63 11.64 -2.16
N ILE A 36 -3.33 11.41 -2.01
CA ILE A 36 -2.58 11.64 -0.78
C ILE A 36 -1.61 12.78 -1.07
N SER A 37 -1.74 13.91 -0.37
CA SER A 37 -0.89 15.09 -0.57
C SER A 37 -0.08 15.39 0.68
N GLY A 38 1.13 15.94 0.51
CA GLY A 38 2.02 16.29 1.61
C GLY A 38 3.32 16.92 1.11
N ASP A 39 4.23 17.21 2.05
CA ASP A 39 5.55 17.76 1.75
C ASP A 39 6.57 16.63 1.53
N PHE A 40 6.52 16.05 0.33
CA PHE A 40 7.44 15.00 -0.14
C PHE A 40 7.63 15.13 -1.66
N PRO A 41 8.63 14.46 -2.28
CA PRO A 41 8.88 14.53 -3.72
C PRO A 41 7.64 14.18 -4.56
N GLY A 42 7.28 15.04 -5.51
CA GLY A 42 6.04 14.95 -6.28
C GLY A 42 4.80 15.52 -5.59
N ARG A 43 4.85 15.78 -4.27
CA ARG A 43 3.82 16.43 -3.40
C ARG A 43 2.44 15.76 -3.36
N ARG A 44 2.25 14.72 -4.17
CA ARG A 44 1.00 13.99 -4.35
C ARG A 44 1.29 12.56 -4.80
N ILE A 45 0.58 11.62 -4.20
CA ILE A 45 0.48 10.23 -4.65
C ILE A 45 -0.98 9.97 -4.99
N ASP A 46 -1.21 9.51 -6.21
CA ASP A 46 -2.54 9.12 -6.69
C ASP A 46 -2.71 7.61 -6.56
N VAL A 47 -3.81 7.17 -5.98
CA VAL A 47 -4.16 5.76 -5.84
C VAL A 47 -5.48 5.52 -6.54
N LEU A 48 -5.50 4.66 -7.56
CA LEU A 48 -6.74 4.07 -8.03
C LEU A 48 -7.16 3.02 -6.97
N TYR A 49 -7.81 3.50 -5.91
CA TYR A 49 -7.93 2.78 -4.64
C TYR A 49 -8.85 1.56 -4.70
N LEU A 50 -9.89 1.64 -5.53
CA LEU A 50 -10.83 0.56 -5.79
C LEU A 50 -10.75 0.26 -7.29
N GLU A 51 -9.59 -0.24 -7.74
CA GLU A 51 -9.38 -0.57 -9.16
C GLU A 51 -10.22 -1.78 -9.56
N ALA A 52 -10.18 -2.84 -8.75
CA ALA A 52 -10.88 -4.08 -9.02
C ALA A 52 -11.14 -4.89 -7.76
N TYR A 53 -12.28 -5.59 -7.75
CA TYR A 53 -12.51 -6.78 -6.95
C TYR A 53 -12.34 -7.99 -7.85
N CYS A 54 -11.70 -9.05 -7.37
CA CYS A 54 -11.25 -10.14 -8.23
C CYS A 54 -11.73 -11.50 -7.72
N ARG A 55 -12.02 -12.39 -8.67
CA ARG A 55 -12.42 -13.78 -8.44
C ARG A 55 -11.23 -14.70 -8.20
N SER A 56 -11.53 -15.90 -7.71
CA SER A 56 -10.58 -17.02 -7.65
C SER A 56 -10.17 -17.48 -9.06
N GLY A 57 -9.09 -18.27 -9.15
CA GLY A 57 -8.64 -18.84 -10.42
C GLY A 57 -8.15 -17.82 -11.45
N ALA A 58 -7.65 -16.66 -11.00
CA ALA A 58 -7.30 -15.53 -11.86
C ALA A 58 -6.06 -15.76 -12.74
N ARG A 59 -5.17 -16.70 -12.39
CA ARG A 59 -3.84 -16.89 -13.02
C ARG A 59 -3.87 -16.97 -14.54
N ASP A 60 -4.76 -17.81 -15.06
CA ASP A 60 -4.81 -18.18 -16.48
C ASP A 60 -6.07 -17.64 -17.17
N VAL A 61 -6.71 -16.64 -16.55
CA VAL A 61 -8.00 -16.10 -16.98
C VAL A 61 -7.81 -14.65 -17.44
N PRO A 62 -8.43 -14.24 -18.58
CA PRO A 62 -8.41 -12.85 -19.01
C PRO A 62 -8.91 -11.88 -17.92
N TRP A 63 -8.32 -10.70 -17.85
CA TRP A 63 -8.58 -9.71 -16.79
C TRP A 63 -10.06 -9.34 -16.67
N ASN A 64 -10.75 -9.16 -17.80
CA ASN A 64 -12.18 -8.83 -17.84
C ASN A 64 -13.09 -9.95 -17.31
N LYS A 65 -12.58 -11.18 -17.15
CA LYS A 65 -13.27 -12.30 -16.52
C LYS A 65 -12.88 -12.46 -15.03
N THR A 66 -11.72 -11.94 -14.66
CA THR A 66 -11.25 -11.88 -13.27
C THR A 66 -12.03 -10.85 -12.45
N VAL A 67 -12.26 -9.66 -13.01
CA VAL A 67 -12.84 -8.52 -12.26
C VAL A 67 -14.34 -8.64 -12.04
N ILE A 68 -14.79 -8.24 -10.87
CA ILE A 68 -16.20 -8.15 -10.46
C ILE A 68 -16.64 -6.68 -10.57
N PRO A 69 -17.73 -6.39 -11.28
CA PRO A 69 -18.33 -5.06 -11.30
C PRO A 69 -18.63 -4.55 -9.89
N HIS A 70 -18.36 -3.27 -9.65
CA HIS A 70 -18.64 -2.61 -8.39
C HIS A 70 -18.94 -1.13 -8.60
N ARG A 71 -19.45 -0.46 -7.57
CA ARG A 71 -19.83 0.97 -7.62
C ARG A 71 -19.57 1.66 -6.29
N ALA A 72 -18.48 2.42 -6.24
CA ALA A 72 -18.12 3.22 -5.09
C ALA A 72 -18.86 4.57 -5.06
N LYS A 73 -19.20 5.00 -3.85
CA LYS A 73 -19.73 6.33 -3.53
C LYS A 73 -18.96 6.91 -2.36
N LYS A 74 -18.59 8.19 -2.46
CA LYS A 74 -18.06 8.95 -1.33
C LYS A 74 -19.19 9.32 -0.39
N LEU A 75 -19.02 9.03 0.90
CA LEU A 75 -19.97 9.39 1.95
C LEU A 75 -19.55 10.68 2.65
N SER A 76 -18.27 10.79 3.04
CA SER A 76 -17.70 11.99 3.65
C SER A 76 -16.25 12.21 3.23
N ASP A 77 -15.82 13.46 3.31
CA ASP A 77 -14.45 13.91 3.02
C ASP A 77 -14.20 15.21 3.77
N ASP A 78 -13.31 15.17 4.78
CA ASP A 78 -12.93 16.36 5.56
C ASP A 78 -11.47 16.80 5.32
N GLY A 79 -10.82 16.23 4.30
CA GLY A 79 -9.40 16.46 4.00
C GLY A 79 -8.41 15.66 4.85
N ARG A 80 -8.85 15.02 5.94
CA ARG A 80 -8.06 14.08 6.76
C ARG A 80 -8.64 12.67 6.74
N THR A 81 -9.96 12.56 6.70
CA THR A 81 -10.73 11.34 6.67
C THR A 81 -11.60 11.31 5.42
N VAL A 82 -11.51 10.23 4.67
CA VAL A 82 -12.45 9.90 3.60
C VAL A 82 -13.21 8.64 4.00
N THR A 83 -14.54 8.68 3.89
CA THR A 83 -15.37 7.48 4.04
C THR A 83 -16.07 7.16 2.73
N LEU A 84 -16.02 5.88 2.34
CA LEU A 84 -16.58 5.37 1.10
C LEU A 84 -17.55 4.21 1.40
N ARG A 85 -18.56 4.07 0.54
CA ARG A 85 -19.37 2.85 0.44
C ARG A 85 -19.27 2.33 -0.98
N ASP A 86 -18.88 1.08 -1.10
CA ASP A 86 -18.84 0.34 -2.36
C ASP A 86 -19.88 -0.77 -2.37
N VAL A 87 -20.40 -1.09 -3.55
CA VAL A 87 -21.32 -2.20 -3.77
C VAL A 87 -20.78 -3.04 -4.90
N VAL A 88 -20.36 -4.25 -4.56
CA VAL A 88 -19.85 -5.26 -5.49
C VAL A 88 -21.02 -6.13 -5.97
N GLU A 89 -20.99 -6.55 -7.23
CA GLU A 89 -21.97 -7.48 -7.80
C GLU A 89 -22.13 -8.73 -6.90
N GLY A 90 -23.37 -9.19 -6.72
CA GLY A 90 -23.72 -10.18 -5.71
C GLY A 90 -24.15 -9.60 -4.35
N ASN A 91 -24.30 -8.28 -4.26
CA ASN A 91 -24.76 -7.55 -3.07
C ASN A 91 -23.79 -7.61 -1.88
N VAL A 92 -22.48 -7.58 -2.16
CA VAL A 92 -21.47 -7.33 -1.12
C VAL A 92 -21.30 -5.82 -0.97
N VAL A 93 -21.60 -5.32 0.23
CA VAL A 93 -21.43 -3.92 0.60
C VAL A 93 -20.12 -3.76 1.35
N VAL A 94 -19.29 -2.82 0.91
CA VAL A 94 -17.98 -2.57 1.50
C VAL A 94 -17.91 -1.14 2.02
N HIS A 95 -17.59 -1.00 3.30
CA HIS A 95 -17.34 0.29 3.93
C HIS A 95 -15.84 0.49 4.08
N HIS A 96 -15.38 1.67 3.66
CA HIS A 96 -13.99 2.07 3.78
C HIS A 96 -13.90 3.34 4.63
N ARG A 97 -12.99 3.34 5.59
CA ARG A 97 -12.54 4.54 6.29
C ARG A 97 -11.05 4.70 6.04
N ILE A 98 -10.68 5.86 5.51
CA ILE A 98 -9.31 6.19 5.13
C ILE A 98 -8.91 7.43 5.92
N THR A 99 -7.86 7.34 6.73
CA THR A 99 -7.46 8.40 7.65
C THR A 99 -6.00 8.77 7.44
N ALA A 100 -5.72 10.04 7.15
CA ALA A 100 -4.37 10.59 7.07
C ALA A 100 -3.85 10.97 8.47
N GLY A 101 -2.70 10.42 8.81
CA GLY A 101 -1.88 10.79 9.96
C GLY A 101 -0.58 11.49 9.54
N ASP A 102 0.39 11.47 10.43
CA ASP A 102 1.71 12.05 10.19
C ASP A 102 2.60 11.04 9.48
N GLY A 103 2.83 11.28 8.17
CA GLY A 103 3.58 10.38 7.31
C GLY A 103 2.97 8.99 7.16
N GLU A 104 1.67 8.83 7.37
CA GLU A 104 0.96 7.59 7.13
C GLU A 104 -0.50 7.81 6.75
N VAL A 105 -1.07 6.81 6.08
CA VAL A 105 -2.50 6.71 5.82
C VAL A 105 -2.98 5.35 6.30
N LEU A 106 -3.96 5.34 7.20
CA LEU A 106 -4.64 4.14 7.66
C LEU A 106 -5.86 3.87 6.79
N PHE A 107 -6.04 2.61 6.41
CA PHE A 107 -7.21 2.10 5.71
C PHE A 107 -7.89 1.05 6.58
N GLU A 108 -9.18 1.22 6.81
CA GLU A 108 -10.04 0.27 7.50
C GLU A 108 -11.16 -0.14 6.56
N VAL A 109 -11.32 -1.45 6.36
CA VAL A 109 -12.28 -2.02 5.42
C VAL A 109 -13.16 -3.02 6.14
N GLU A 110 -14.46 -2.90 5.93
CA GLU A 110 -15.47 -3.87 6.36
C GLU A 110 -16.33 -4.25 5.15
N ALA A 111 -16.26 -5.51 4.73
CA ALA A 111 -17.07 -6.06 3.66
C ALA A 111 -18.14 -6.98 4.24
N ARG A 112 -19.39 -6.81 3.82
CA ARG A 112 -20.51 -7.66 4.22
C ARG A 112 -21.29 -8.14 3.01
N ASN A 113 -21.54 -9.44 2.93
CA ASN A 113 -22.47 -9.97 1.95
C ASN A 113 -23.90 -9.81 2.44
N GLU A 114 -24.66 -8.91 1.82
CA GLU A 114 -26.08 -8.67 2.11
C GLU A 114 -27.00 -9.46 1.16
N GLY A 115 -26.44 -10.27 0.27
CA GLY A 115 -27.16 -11.14 -0.66
C GLY A 115 -27.46 -12.53 -0.09
N PRO A 116 -28.28 -13.32 -0.79
CA PRO A 116 -28.64 -14.68 -0.39
C PRO A 116 -27.63 -15.74 -0.82
N ASP A 117 -26.68 -15.41 -1.70
CA ASP A 117 -25.74 -16.35 -2.32
C ASP A 117 -24.29 -16.07 -1.92
N TYR A 118 -23.42 -17.08 -2.07
CA TYR A 118 -21.98 -16.88 -1.95
C TYR A 118 -21.46 -15.95 -3.07
N VAL A 119 -20.57 -15.02 -2.71
CA VAL A 119 -19.91 -14.12 -3.67
C VAL A 119 -18.41 -14.38 -3.68
N ASP A 120 -17.88 -14.67 -4.86
CA ASP A 120 -16.46 -14.98 -5.07
C ASP A 120 -15.56 -13.73 -5.14
N ALA A 121 -15.76 -12.77 -4.22
CA ALA A 121 -14.86 -11.62 -4.06
C ALA A 121 -13.63 -12.05 -3.24
N GLN A 122 -12.58 -12.50 -3.92
CA GLN A 122 -11.39 -13.06 -3.28
C GLN A 122 -10.40 -11.99 -2.83
N TRP A 123 -10.12 -10.99 -3.66
CA TRP A 123 -9.11 -9.98 -3.38
C TRP A 123 -9.41 -8.67 -4.10
N VAL A 124 -8.74 -7.60 -3.68
CA VAL A 124 -9.01 -6.23 -4.13
C VAL A 124 -7.71 -5.50 -4.46
N GLN A 125 -7.68 -4.79 -5.58
CA GLN A 125 -6.51 -4.05 -6.06
C GLN A 125 -6.58 -2.55 -5.77
N PRO A 126 -5.69 -2.03 -4.90
CA PRO A 126 -5.32 -0.63 -4.90
C PRO A 126 -4.08 -0.41 -5.77
N CYS A 127 -4.19 0.46 -6.78
CA CYS A 127 -3.08 0.78 -7.68
C CYS A 127 -2.46 2.14 -7.35
N VAL A 128 -1.32 2.13 -6.66
CA VAL A 128 -0.61 3.34 -6.19
C VAL A 128 0.35 3.84 -7.25
N ARG A 129 0.15 5.07 -7.76
CA ARG A 129 1.05 5.75 -8.72
C ARG A 129 2.25 6.34 -7.99
N VAL A 130 3.44 5.82 -8.28
CA VAL A 130 4.69 6.23 -7.62
C VAL A 130 5.69 6.92 -8.55
N GLY A 131 5.40 7.02 -9.86
CA GLY A 131 6.34 7.60 -10.83
C GLY A 131 6.83 9.02 -10.47
N ALA A 132 5.92 9.91 -10.05
CA ALA A 132 6.30 11.27 -9.61
C ALA A 132 7.13 11.27 -8.32
N PHE A 133 6.88 10.33 -7.41
CA PHE A 133 7.61 10.18 -6.15
C PHE A 133 9.05 9.72 -6.39
N THR A 134 9.24 8.70 -7.24
CA THR A 134 10.56 8.18 -7.59
C THR A 134 11.29 9.03 -8.63
N GLY A 135 10.62 10.02 -9.25
CA GLY A 135 11.13 10.74 -10.43
C GLY A 135 11.30 9.83 -11.66
N GLY A 136 10.63 8.67 -11.67
CA GLY A 136 10.82 7.61 -12.66
C GLY A 136 9.68 7.54 -13.68
N ASN A 137 9.97 6.91 -14.81
CA ASN A 137 8.98 6.57 -15.85
C ASN A 137 8.68 5.06 -15.81
N GLN A 138 7.92 4.55 -16.78
CA GLN A 138 7.53 3.13 -16.85
C GLN A 138 8.73 2.16 -16.85
N GLN A 139 9.90 2.61 -17.29
CA GLN A 139 11.12 1.82 -17.35
C GLN A 139 11.95 1.93 -16.07
N THR A 140 12.02 3.11 -15.46
CA THR A 140 13.01 3.40 -14.41
C THR A 140 12.46 3.42 -12.98
N TYR A 141 11.15 3.56 -12.78
CA TYR A 141 10.58 3.63 -11.42
C TYR A 141 10.86 2.36 -10.58
N VAL A 142 11.04 1.23 -11.26
CA VAL A 142 11.35 -0.07 -10.65
C VAL A 142 12.72 -0.08 -9.98
N GLU A 143 13.67 0.75 -10.42
CA GLU A 143 15.03 0.81 -9.86
C GLU A 143 15.04 1.25 -8.40
N GLN A 144 14.07 2.08 -8.02
CA GLN A 144 13.90 2.57 -6.65
C GLN A 144 12.91 1.74 -5.84
N SER A 145 12.26 0.74 -6.47
CA SER A 145 11.21 -0.07 -5.84
C SER A 145 11.80 -1.29 -5.14
N PHE A 146 11.18 -1.74 -4.06
CA PHE A 146 11.64 -2.88 -3.26
C PHE A 146 10.50 -3.71 -2.67
N VAL A 147 10.85 -4.96 -2.35
CA VAL A 147 10.12 -5.87 -1.45
C VAL A 147 11.10 -6.41 -0.41
N PHE A 148 10.62 -7.16 0.58
CA PHE A 148 11.51 -7.87 1.51
C PHE A 148 11.59 -9.35 1.14
N ILE A 149 12.79 -9.88 0.90
CA ILE A 149 13.02 -11.30 0.61
C ILE A 149 14.07 -11.81 1.58
N GLY A 150 13.79 -12.94 2.24
CA GLY A 150 14.69 -13.50 3.27
C GLY A 150 14.97 -12.53 4.42
N GLY A 151 14.00 -11.68 4.78
CA GLY A 151 14.14 -10.68 5.84
C GLY A 151 14.93 -9.42 5.46
N ARG A 152 15.36 -9.29 4.20
CA ARG A 152 16.19 -8.16 3.72
C ARG A 152 15.43 -7.34 2.70
N ARG A 153 15.63 -6.02 2.73
CA ARG A 153 15.16 -5.14 1.65
C ARG A 153 15.89 -5.50 0.36
N THR A 154 15.13 -5.92 -0.65
CA THR A 154 15.62 -6.31 -1.97
C THR A 154 14.97 -5.41 -3.01
N PHE A 155 15.80 -4.67 -3.75
CA PHE A 155 15.29 -3.84 -4.85
C PHE A 155 14.81 -4.73 -6.00
N LEU A 156 13.73 -4.34 -6.67
CA LEU A 156 13.07 -5.16 -7.68
C LEU A 156 13.97 -5.58 -8.87
N PRO A 157 14.99 -4.82 -9.30
CA PRO A 157 15.96 -5.29 -10.30
C PRO A 157 16.85 -6.43 -9.81
N GLN A 158 17.00 -6.61 -8.50
CA GLN A 158 17.80 -7.67 -7.88
C GLN A 158 17.00 -8.94 -7.63
N ALA A 159 15.67 -8.87 -7.66
CA ALA A 159 14.80 -10.01 -7.47
C ALA A 159 14.72 -10.87 -8.74
N ARG A 160 14.46 -12.16 -8.57
CA ARG A 160 14.27 -13.10 -9.69
C ARG A 160 12.97 -12.78 -10.41
N ARG A 161 13.00 -12.90 -11.73
CA ARG A 161 11.90 -12.50 -12.62
C ARG A 161 11.49 -13.64 -13.53
N THR A 162 10.26 -13.55 -14.02
CA THR A 162 9.69 -14.43 -15.05
C THR A 162 8.94 -13.58 -16.05
N GLU A 163 8.70 -14.08 -17.25
CA GLU A 163 7.95 -13.34 -18.28
C GLU A 163 6.64 -14.03 -18.71
N GLU A 164 6.54 -15.35 -18.49
CA GLU A 164 5.42 -16.15 -18.97
C GLU A 164 4.16 -15.94 -18.13
N ALA A 165 3.12 -15.38 -18.77
CA ALA A 165 1.79 -15.15 -18.23
C ALA A 165 0.81 -14.75 -19.34
N VAL A 166 -0.49 -14.72 -19.03
CA VAL A 166 -1.54 -14.21 -19.94
C VAL A 166 -1.26 -12.76 -20.35
N TYR A 167 -0.83 -11.93 -19.40
CA TYR A 167 -0.40 -10.55 -19.66
C TYR A 167 1.08 -10.39 -19.32
N LYS A 168 1.88 -9.95 -20.30
CA LYS A 168 3.31 -9.68 -20.10
C LYS A 168 3.54 -8.36 -19.35
N GLY A 169 4.73 -8.24 -18.76
CA GLY A 169 5.18 -7.05 -18.03
C GLY A 169 4.65 -6.98 -16.59
N GLY A 170 5.38 -6.23 -15.75
CA GLY A 170 5.19 -6.26 -14.31
C GLY A 170 5.77 -7.52 -13.67
N GLN A 171 5.62 -7.66 -12.35
CA GLN A 171 6.07 -8.83 -11.59
C GLN A 171 5.28 -8.95 -10.29
N LEU A 172 4.69 -10.12 -10.05
CA LEU A 172 4.08 -10.47 -8.77
C LEU A 172 5.09 -11.11 -7.83
N TYR A 173 4.95 -10.80 -6.54
CA TYR A 173 5.55 -11.51 -5.42
C TYR A 173 4.43 -12.02 -4.55
N ILE A 174 4.33 -13.35 -4.44
CA ILE A 174 3.17 -14.01 -3.84
C ILE A 174 3.58 -14.48 -2.44
N PRO A 175 2.96 -13.96 -1.35
CA PRO A 175 3.22 -14.41 0.01
C PRO A 175 3.01 -15.90 0.18
N ASP A 176 3.69 -16.46 1.18
CA ASP A 176 3.52 -17.87 1.52
C ASP A 176 2.07 -18.18 1.93
N GLY A 177 1.60 -19.38 1.58
CA GLY A 177 0.21 -19.80 1.83
C GLY A 177 -0.84 -19.23 0.85
N ILE A 178 -0.47 -18.31 -0.05
CA ILE A 178 -1.37 -17.88 -1.13
C ILE A 178 -1.22 -18.81 -2.34
N ARG A 179 -2.36 -19.27 -2.85
CA ARG A 179 -2.42 -20.11 -4.05
C ARG A 179 -2.12 -19.29 -5.29
N ARG A 180 -1.10 -19.69 -6.05
CA ARG A 180 -0.70 -18.99 -7.27
C ARG A 180 -1.79 -18.98 -8.33
N GLU A 181 -2.64 -20.01 -8.36
CA GLU A 181 -3.78 -20.08 -9.29
C GLU A 181 -4.81 -18.96 -9.07
N ASP A 182 -4.88 -18.39 -7.86
CA ASP A 182 -5.83 -17.34 -7.50
C ASP A 182 -5.27 -15.91 -7.70
N CYS A 183 -4.00 -15.79 -8.07
CA CYS A 183 -3.29 -14.51 -8.21
C CYS A 183 -3.43 -13.89 -9.60
N ASN A 184 -3.09 -12.61 -9.72
CA ASN A 184 -3.21 -11.84 -10.95
C ASN A 184 -2.53 -12.55 -12.15
N PRO A 185 -3.13 -12.50 -13.36
CA PRO A 185 -2.66 -13.17 -14.58
C PRO A 185 -1.38 -12.58 -15.22
N ARG A 186 -0.51 -11.99 -14.41
CA ARG A 186 0.77 -11.37 -14.77
C ARG A 186 1.93 -12.27 -14.34
N PRO A 187 3.19 -11.99 -14.70
CA PRO A 187 4.30 -12.90 -14.40
C PRO A 187 4.54 -13.03 -12.89
N HIS A 188 4.84 -14.24 -12.42
CA HIS A 188 5.00 -14.55 -10.99
C HIS A 188 6.45 -14.80 -10.62
N SER A 189 6.98 -14.05 -9.67
CA SER A 189 8.36 -14.23 -9.23
C SER A 189 8.49 -15.59 -8.52
N PRO A 190 9.63 -16.27 -8.68
CA PRO A 190 9.95 -17.42 -7.84
C PRO A 190 10.38 -16.97 -6.43
N ASP A 191 10.63 -15.68 -6.20
CA ASP A 191 10.90 -15.16 -4.85
C ASP A 191 9.61 -15.01 -4.06
N VAL A 192 9.67 -15.43 -2.79
CA VAL A 192 8.59 -15.30 -1.82
C VAL A 192 8.92 -14.12 -0.90
N PRO A 193 8.02 -13.14 -0.75
CA PRO A 193 8.26 -12.02 0.14
C PRO A 193 8.20 -12.49 1.60
N SER A 194 9.11 -12.00 2.43
CA SER A 194 9.19 -12.31 3.86
C SER A 194 8.23 -11.49 4.74
N ASN A 195 7.58 -10.48 4.17
CA ASN A 195 6.51 -9.70 4.79
C ASN A 195 5.65 -9.05 3.70
N ASP A 196 4.60 -8.33 4.11
CA ASP A 196 3.63 -7.74 3.20
C ASP A 196 4.04 -6.33 2.70
N LEU A 197 5.29 -5.90 2.88
CA LEU A 197 5.69 -4.57 2.43
C LEU A 197 6.18 -4.58 0.98
N ILE A 198 5.62 -3.66 0.19
CA ILE A 198 6.16 -3.21 -1.09
C ILE A 198 6.29 -1.70 -1.05
N GLY A 199 7.38 -1.17 -1.59
CA GLY A 199 7.68 0.25 -1.48
C GLY A 199 8.66 0.76 -2.53
N CYS A 200 9.00 2.04 -2.43
CA CYS A 200 10.03 2.67 -3.23
C CYS A 200 10.71 3.82 -2.49
N VAL A 201 11.88 4.21 -2.98
CA VAL A 201 12.64 5.38 -2.52
C VAL A 201 12.36 6.57 -3.45
N SER A 202 12.33 7.78 -2.90
CA SER A 202 12.10 8.99 -3.68
C SER A 202 13.29 9.35 -4.58
N ALA A 203 13.05 10.24 -5.56
CA ALA A 203 14.07 10.71 -6.51
C ALA A 203 15.34 11.28 -5.85
N ASP A 204 15.19 11.93 -4.70
CA ASP A 204 16.29 12.53 -3.93
C ASP A 204 16.92 11.58 -2.90
N GLY A 205 16.43 10.34 -2.80
CA GLY A 205 16.91 9.34 -1.84
C GLY A 205 16.51 9.60 -0.39
N ARG A 206 15.83 10.71 -0.08
CA ARG A 206 15.56 11.16 1.30
C ARG A 206 14.29 10.57 1.90
N TRP A 207 13.35 10.14 1.05
CA TRP A 207 12.06 9.62 1.46
C TRP A 207 11.88 8.17 1.02
N LEU A 208 11.05 7.45 1.75
CA LEU A 208 10.49 6.18 1.31
C LEU A 208 8.96 6.25 1.31
N PHE A 209 8.38 5.54 0.36
CA PHE A 209 6.98 5.12 0.33
C PHE A 209 6.93 3.62 0.57
N ALA A 210 6.00 3.13 1.38
CA ALA A 210 5.69 1.71 1.45
C ALA A 210 4.21 1.49 1.73
N THR A 211 3.65 0.39 1.24
CA THR A 211 2.27 -0.02 1.50
C THR A 211 2.21 -1.46 1.98
N ALA A 212 1.30 -1.73 2.92
CA ALA A 212 0.99 -3.06 3.43
C ALA A 212 -0.50 -3.21 3.69
N TRP A 213 -1.00 -4.43 3.52
CA TRP A 213 -2.34 -4.83 3.91
C TRP A 213 -2.32 -6.07 4.79
N GLN A 214 -3.43 -6.32 5.50
CA GLN A 214 -3.69 -7.58 6.14
C GLN A 214 -5.20 -7.88 6.11
N PRO A 215 -5.60 -9.06 5.62
CA PRO A 215 -4.76 -10.08 4.97
C PRO A 215 -4.25 -9.63 3.59
N THR A 216 -3.02 -9.95 3.21
CA THR A 216 -2.47 -9.70 1.86
C THR A 216 -2.73 -10.88 0.93
N GLN A 217 -3.05 -10.58 -0.33
CA GLN A 217 -3.15 -11.53 -1.43
C GLN A 217 -1.82 -11.59 -2.20
N GLU A 218 -1.30 -10.45 -2.64
CA GLU A 218 -0.10 -10.38 -3.47
C GLU A 218 0.53 -8.98 -3.43
N LEU A 219 1.83 -8.92 -3.74
CA LEU A 219 2.55 -7.67 -4.00
C LEU A 219 2.85 -7.60 -5.49
N PHE A 220 2.54 -6.48 -6.14
CA PHE A 220 2.69 -6.38 -7.59
C PHE A 220 3.40 -5.09 -8.02
N GLN A 221 4.47 -5.29 -8.81
CA GLN A 221 5.06 -4.26 -9.65
C GLN A 221 4.16 -4.07 -10.86
N GLY A 222 3.36 -3.00 -10.89
CA GLY A 222 2.44 -2.73 -11.98
C GLY A 222 3.12 -2.19 -13.24
N VAL A 223 2.32 -1.83 -14.24
CA VAL A 223 2.85 -1.46 -15.58
C VAL A 223 2.69 0.00 -15.95
N ILE A 224 2.12 0.80 -15.06
CA ILE A 224 1.85 2.22 -15.26
C ILE A 224 2.38 3.00 -14.05
N THR A 225 3.69 2.82 -13.83
CA THR A 225 4.47 3.39 -12.71
C THR A 225 3.79 3.21 -11.36
N CYS A 226 3.34 1.99 -11.08
CA CYS A 226 2.58 1.69 -9.88
C CYS A 226 3.08 0.49 -9.09
N LEU A 227 2.80 0.54 -7.80
CA LEU A 227 2.98 -0.55 -6.85
C LEU A 227 1.62 -0.93 -6.27
N HIS A 228 1.47 -2.21 -5.99
CA HIS A 228 0.25 -2.80 -5.48
C HIS A 228 0.60 -3.67 -4.29
N ASN A 229 -0.16 -3.52 -3.21
CA ASN A 229 -0.36 -4.60 -2.25
C ASN A 229 -1.86 -4.86 -2.27
N ASP A 230 -2.23 -5.98 -2.85
CA ASP A 230 -3.62 -6.37 -3.00
C ASP A 230 -4.06 -7.09 -1.73
N PHE A 231 -5.21 -6.71 -1.17
CA PHE A 231 -5.69 -7.32 0.05
C PHE A 231 -6.70 -8.43 -0.22
N ARG A 232 -6.71 -9.44 0.65
CA ARG A 232 -7.54 -10.62 0.53
C ARG A 232 -8.80 -10.50 1.37
N LEU A 233 -9.94 -10.77 0.75
CA LEU A 233 -11.24 -11.01 1.39
C LEU A 233 -11.51 -12.52 1.51
N GLY A 234 -11.14 -13.31 0.50
CA GLY A 234 -11.29 -14.77 0.49
C GLY A 234 -12.72 -15.26 0.24
N GLY A 235 -13.54 -14.50 -0.50
CA GLY A 235 -14.95 -14.80 -0.75
C GLY A 235 -15.86 -14.50 0.44
N LEU A 236 -17.17 -14.36 0.24
CA LEU A 236 -18.11 -14.08 1.33
C LEU A 236 -19.37 -14.95 1.22
N LYS A 237 -19.69 -15.70 2.27
CA LYS A 237 -20.97 -16.40 2.44
C LYS A 237 -22.12 -15.41 2.68
N PRO A 238 -23.39 -15.81 2.48
CA PRO A 238 -24.55 -14.97 2.82
C PRO A 238 -24.49 -14.48 4.27
N GLY A 239 -24.63 -13.17 4.47
CA GLY A 239 -24.59 -12.52 5.78
C GLY A 239 -23.20 -12.39 6.42
N GLU A 240 -22.15 -12.95 5.82
CA GLU A 240 -20.79 -12.91 6.37
C GLU A 240 -20.20 -11.49 6.31
N THR A 241 -19.51 -11.11 7.38
CA THR A 241 -18.71 -9.89 7.45
C THR A 241 -17.24 -10.23 7.56
N LYS A 242 -16.41 -9.59 6.74
CA LYS A 242 -14.95 -9.69 6.77
C LYS A 242 -14.33 -8.31 6.89
N ARG A 243 -13.12 -8.27 7.44
CA ARG A 243 -12.36 -7.03 7.66
C ARG A 243 -10.99 -7.14 7.04
N ALA A 244 -10.49 -6.02 6.54
CA ALA A 244 -9.11 -5.85 6.14
C ALA A 244 -8.61 -4.50 6.66
N ARG A 245 -7.31 -4.40 6.91
CA ARG A 245 -6.65 -3.15 7.28
C ARG A 245 -5.43 -2.93 6.40
N GLY A 246 -5.16 -1.67 6.08
CA GLY A 246 -4.03 -1.28 5.25
C GLY A 246 -3.33 -0.06 5.82
N LYS A 247 -2.05 0.08 5.47
CA LYS A 247 -1.24 1.26 5.77
C LYS A 247 -0.45 1.66 4.55
N ILE A 248 -0.40 2.96 4.30
CA ILE A 248 0.65 3.59 3.50
C ILE A 248 1.55 4.36 4.44
N TYR A 249 2.86 4.25 4.26
CA TYR A 249 3.89 5.02 4.95
C TYR A 249 4.56 5.96 3.97
N ILE A 250 4.71 7.23 4.34
CA ILE A 250 5.48 8.25 3.62
C ILE A 250 6.36 8.94 4.66
N MET A 251 7.64 8.60 4.69
CA MET A 251 8.54 9.00 5.76
C MET A 251 9.98 9.14 5.25
N GLU A 252 10.88 9.63 6.10
CA GLU A 252 12.32 9.59 5.84
C GLU A 252 12.76 8.17 5.44
N ASN A 253 13.76 8.06 4.57
CA ASN A 253 14.27 6.80 4.05
C ASN A 253 15.06 6.01 5.13
N ASP A 254 14.33 5.54 6.13
CA ASP A 254 14.80 4.75 7.27
C ASP A 254 14.05 3.42 7.30
N VAL A 255 14.73 2.37 6.84
CA VAL A 255 14.16 1.03 6.69
C VAL A 255 13.91 0.38 8.04
N ASP A 256 14.78 0.60 9.03
CA ASP A 256 14.64 -0.01 10.34
C ASP A 256 13.41 0.57 11.04
N ARG A 257 13.24 1.89 10.98
CA ARG A 257 12.04 2.57 11.49
C ARG A 257 10.78 2.15 10.74
N LEU A 258 10.84 1.93 9.42
CA LEU A 258 9.71 1.39 8.64
C LEU A 258 9.32 0.00 9.17
N LEU A 259 10.29 -0.90 9.34
CA LEU A 259 10.04 -2.26 9.84
C LEU A 259 9.47 -2.24 11.26
N ASP A 260 9.95 -1.35 12.13
CA ASP A 260 9.42 -1.21 13.48
C ASP A 260 7.99 -0.67 13.49
N ARG A 261 7.64 0.28 12.61
CA ARG A 261 6.24 0.72 12.42
C ARG A 261 5.37 -0.43 11.93
N TYR A 262 5.81 -1.12 10.88
CA TYR A 262 5.08 -2.23 10.29
C TYR A 262 4.78 -3.34 11.32
N ARG A 263 5.76 -3.76 12.11
CA ARG A 263 5.56 -4.78 13.16
C ARG A 263 4.55 -4.35 14.24
N ARG A 264 4.47 -3.05 14.57
CA ARG A 264 3.48 -2.54 15.52
C ARG A 264 2.08 -2.48 14.93
N ASP A 265 1.97 -2.06 13.68
CA ASP A 265 0.68 -1.88 13.00
C ASP A 265 0.08 -3.21 12.53
N PHE A 266 0.94 -4.20 12.24
CA PHE A 266 0.59 -5.54 11.79
C PHE A 266 1.26 -6.60 12.67
N PRO A 267 0.84 -6.75 13.94
CA PRO A 267 1.32 -7.85 14.77
C PRO A 267 0.91 -9.18 14.13
N GLY A 268 1.90 -9.99 13.80
CA GLY A 268 1.76 -11.39 13.39
C GLY A 268 1.79 -12.31 14.59
#